data_AF-A0ABD6VLB6-F1
#
_entry.id   AF-A0ABD6VLB6-F1
#
_cell.length_a   1.000
_cell.length_b   1.000
_cell.length_c   1.000
_cell.angle_alpha   90.00
_cell.angle_beta   90.00
_cell.angle_gamma   90.00
#
_symmetry.space_group_name_H-M   'P 1'
#
loop_
_entity.id
_entity.type
_entity.pdbx_description
1 polymer ?
#
loop_
_entity_poly.entity_id
_entity_poly.type
_entity_poly.pdbx_seq_one_letter_code
_entity_poly.pdbx_strand_id
1 'polypeptide(L)'
;MQLPNWDEFSDFFAAQDDEPACARRRAFLEQHGEYWQVESELNDYQSTFMSVYGIHIDWKEGIFSLLEELSQILGERVFSAELDYDSDIETATIDFSGGQHVFRHYSIGSAGYSTEFARIEHLLLLGGYALRVHRESMLSDTLSFLLMPLSKWQRAEQQYGAESTSTYFTSYESLSLALDDEEPTTSDTRVNHQTSPYLPEPDLLNVWMVRAFLWCALPVLTMFIIYVLWGVLTRTEPLPTPQPEGCGNVEKMHSNLRPEVAEQLQANMRKSLGCK
;
A
#
# COMPACT_ATOMS: atom_id res chain seq x y z
N MET A 1 0.87 21.44 -0.39
CA MET A 1 0.60 21.16 -1.81
C MET A 1 -0.68 21.92 -2.22
N GLN A 2 -0.95 22.19 -3.50
CA GLN A 2 -2.16 22.92 -3.93
C GLN A 2 -2.98 22.04 -4.89
N LEU A 3 -4.31 22.20 -4.90
CA LEU A 3 -5.18 21.55 -5.89
C LEU A 3 -4.95 22.09 -7.31
N PRO A 4 -4.96 21.22 -8.34
CA PRO A 4 -4.83 21.66 -9.73
C PRO A 4 -5.98 22.58 -10.13
N ASN A 5 -5.68 23.54 -11.00
CA ASN A 5 -6.69 24.40 -11.59
C ASN A 5 -7.56 23.59 -12.58
N TRP A 6 -8.62 24.22 -13.13
CA TRP A 6 -9.50 23.50 -14.03
C TRP A 6 -8.80 23.07 -15.31
N ASP A 7 -8.01 23.95 -15.92
CA ASP A 7 -7.38 23.67 -17.21
C ASP A 7 -6.37 22.53 -17.08
N GLU A 8 -5.52 22.55 -16.05
CA GLU A 8 -4.57 21.47 -15.75
C GLU A 8 -5.29 20.12 -15.56
N PHE A 9 -6.36 20.12 -14.77
CA PHE A 9 -7.13 18.89 -14.54
C PHE A 9 -7.86 18.41 -15.80
N SER A 10 -8.42 19.33 -16.58
CA SER A 10 -9.12 19.04 -17.82
C SER A 10 -8.16 18.46 -18.87
N ASP A 11 -6.94 18.98 -18.91
CA ASP A 11 -5.87 18.53 -19.82
C ASP A 11 -5.38 17.12 -19.49
N PHE A 12 -5.71 16.56 -18.32
CA PHE A 12 -5.46 15.14 -18.03
C PHE A 12 -6.25 14.21 -18.97
N PHE A 13 -7.45 14.63 -19.39
CA PHE A 13 -8.39 13.80 -20.16
C PHE A 13 -8.53 14.23 -21.63
N ALA A 14 -8.06 15.42 -21.99
CA ALA A 14 -8.20 15.91 -23.36
C ALA A 14 -7.49 15.00 -24.37
N ALA A 15 -7.94 15.00 -25.62
CA ALA A 15 -7.32 14.18 -26.65
C ALA A 15 -5.88 14.66 -26.97
N GLN A 16 -5.09 13.80 -27.60
CA GLN A 16 -3.72 14.14 -28.00
C GLN A 16 -3.67 15.11 -29.19
N ASP A 17 -4.76 15.22 -29.96
CA ASP A 17 -4.90 16.14 -31.09
C ASP A 17 -5.61 17.47 -30.71
N ASP A 18 -5.94 17.67 -29.43
CA ASP A 18 -6.44 18.96 -28.91
C ASP A 18 -5.28 19.95 -28.81
N GLU A 19 -5.08 20.76 -29.86
CA GLU A 19 -3.99 21.73 -29.94
C GLU A 19 -3.90 22.68 -28.73
N PRO A 20 -5.01 23.29 -28.24
CA PRO A 20 -4.99 24.06 -27.00
C PRO A 20 -4.51 23.28 -25.77
N ALA A 21 -4.98 22.04 -25.58
CA ALA A 21 -4.56 21.22 -24.44
C ALA A 21 -3.08 20.85 -24.56
N CYS A 22 -2.61 20.47 -25.74
CA CYS A 22 -1.19 20.17 -25.98
C CYS A 22 -0.28 21.36 -25.65
N ALA A 23 -0.66 22.58 -26.05
CA ALA A 23 0.12 23.76 -25.72
C ALA A 23 0.23 23.98 -24.19
N ARG A 24 -0.87 23.76 -23.45
CA ARG A 24 -0.89 23.88 -21.98
C ARG A 24 -0.10 22.76 -21.29
N ARG A 25 -0.20 21.52 -21.77
CA ARG A 25 0.59 20.39 -21.26
C ARG A 25 2.07 20.63 -21.39
N ARG A 26 2.53 21.12 -22.55
CA ARG A 26 3.94 21.48 -22.76
C ARG A 26 4.40 22.58 -21.82
N ALA A 27 3.61 23.64 -21.67
CA ALA A 27 3.93 24.73 -20.76
C ALA A 27 4.02 24.23 -19.30
N PHE A 28 3.13 23.32 -18.89
CA PHE A 28 3.18 22.69 -17.58
C PHE A 28 4.46 21.86 -17.39
N LEU A 29 4.80 20.99 -18.34
CA LEU A 29 6.03 20.18 -18.30
C LEU A 29 7.29 21.05 -18.21
N GLU A 30 7.37 22.10 -19.03
CA GLU A 30 8.47 23.07 -19.01
C GLU A 30 8.61 23.77 -17.65
N GLN A 31 7.48 24.16 -17.04
CA GLN A 31 7.47 24.79 -15.71
C GLN A 31 7.99 23.85 -14.61
N HIS A 32 7.77 22.54 -14.75
CA HIS A 32 8.16 21.53 -13.77
C HIS A 32 9.52 20.87 -14.07
N GLY A 33 10.24 21.35 -15.09
CA GLY A 33 11.63 20.95 -15.36
C GLY A 33 11.77 19.57 -16.02
N GLU A 34 10.68 19.01 -16.52
CA GLU A 34 10.66 17.72 -17.20
C GLU A 34 10.88 17.88 -18.71
N TYR A 35 11.80 17.10 -19.26
CA TYR A 35 12.02 17.01 -20.71
C TYR A 35 11.13 15.90 -21.26
N TRP A 36 10.20 16.24 -22.16
CA TRP A 36 9.33 15.23 -22.76
C TRP A 36 10.13 14.18 -23.51
N GLN A 37 9.80 12.91 -23.29
CA GLN A 37 10.23 11.83 -24.17
C GLN A 37 9.30 11.83 -25.39
N VAL A 38 9.88 11.71 -26.58
CA VAL A 38 9.17 11.90 -27.86
C VAL A 38 8.02 10.89 -28.06
N GLU A 39 7.95 9.83 -27.26
CA GLU A 39 6.98 8.74 -27.42
C GLU A 39 5.54 9.09 -26.95
N SER A 40 5.33 9.94 -25.93
CA SER A 40 3.97 10.43 -25.59
C SER A 40 3.98 11.62 -24.61
N GLU A 41 3.78 12.83 -25.14
CA GLU A 41 3.54 14.07 -24.36
C GLU A 41 2.44 13.90 -23.30
N LEU A 42 1.38 13.16 -23.64
CA LEU A 42 0.26 12.93 -22.72
C LEU A 42 0.69 12.09 -21.52
N ASN A 43 1.50 11.06 -21.73
CA ASN A 43 1.96 10.19 -20.64
C ASN A 43 2.91 10.96 -19.72
N ASP A 44 3.84 11.73 -20.28
CA ASP A 44 4.74 12.58 -19.51
C ASP A 44 3.94 13.58 -18.68
N TYR A 45 2.95 14.24 -19.31
CA TYR A 45 2.06 15.16 -18.62
C TYR A 45 1.31 14.49 -17.46
N GLN A 46 0.68 13.34 -17.70
CA GLN A 46 -0.09 12.63 -16.67
C GLN A 46 0.80 12.18 -15.51
N SER A 47 2.01 11.69 -15.80
CA SER A 47 3.00 11.30 -14.80
C SER A 47 3.45 12.50 -13.95
N THR A 48 3.88 13.60 -14.59
CA THR A 48 4.29 14.82 -13.88
C THR A 48 3.12 15.43 -13.11
N PHE A 49 1.92 15.44 -13.68
CA PHE A 49 0.71 15.92 -13.02
C PHE A 49 0.46 15.15 -11.72
N MET A 50 0.54 13.81 -11.77
CA MET A 50 0.38 12.99 -10.57
C MET A 50 1.51 13.21 -9.58
N SER A 51 2.75 13.41 -10.01
CA SER A 51 3.86 13.73 -9.10
C SER A 51 3.69 15.08 -8.39
N VAL A 52 3.01 16.06 -9.01
CA VAL A 52 2.82 17.41 -8.47
C VAL A 52 1.58 17.50 -7.59
N TYR A 53 0.50 16.83 -7.99
CA TYR A 53 -0.84 16.98 -7.40
C TYR A 53 -1.37 15.72 -6.71
N GLY A 54 -0.72 14.59 -6.91
CA GLY A 54 -1.10 13.31 -6.33
C GLY A 54 -0.74 13.22 -4.86
N ILE A 55 -1.60 12.53 -4.10
CA ILE A 55 -1.32 12.05 -2.77
C ILE A 55 -0.79 10.63 -2.92
N HIS A 56 0.45 10.39 -2.49
CA HIS A 56 1.10 9.09 -2.63
C HIS A 56 1.26 8.45 -1.25
N ILE A 57 0.64 7.30 -1.04
CA ILE A 57 0.64 6.58 0.23
C ILE A 57 1.17 5.18 -0.01
N ASP A 58 2.25 4.82 0.70
CA ASP A 58 2.78 3.46 0.68
C ASP A 58 1.71 2.47 1.14
N TRP A 59 1.70 1.28 0.55
CA TRP A 59 0.57 0.35 0.58
C TRP A 59 0.10 0.07 2.01
N LYS A 60 -1.04 0.69 2.35
CA LYS A 60 -1.70 0.59 3.65
C LYS A 60 -0.78 0.96 4.83
N GLU A 61 0.18 1.88 4.65
CA GLU A 61 1.11 2.31 5.71
C GLU A 61 0.39 2.93 6.92
N GLY A 62 -0.84 3.40 6.72
CA GLY A 62 -1.73 3.86 7.77
C GLY A 62 -2.56 5.02 7.27
N ILE A 63 -3.66 5.31 7.96
CA ILE A 63 -4.55 6.38 7.52
C ILE A 63 -3.99 7.78 7.84
N PHE A 64 -3.01 7.87 8.74
CA PHE A 64 -2.47 9.16 9.21
C PHE A 64 -1.71 9.90 8.12
N SER A 65 -0.90 9.21 7.32
CA SER A 65 -0.20 9.82 6.18
C SER A 65 -1.19 10.49 5.21
N LEU A 66 -2.35 9.86 4.95
CA LEU A 66 -3.40 10.47 4.15
C LEU A 66 -4.00 11.72 4.84
N LEU A 67 -4.25 11.66 6.15
CA LEU A 67 -4.79 12.80 6.90
C LEU A 67 -3.82 14.00 6.93
N GLU A 68 -2.52 13.75 7.06
CA GLU A 68 -1.48 14.78 6.99
C GLU A 68 -1.47 15.47 5.63
N GLU A 69 -1.48 14.70 4.54
CA GLU A 69 -1.49 15.23 3.17
C GLU A 69 -2.77 16.03 2.88
N LEU A 70 -3.93 15.54 3.33
CA LEU A 70 -5.20 16.27 3.20
C LEU A 70 -5.16 17.61 3.94
N SER A 71 -4.59 17.66 5.15
CA SER A 71 -4.39 18.90 5.92
C SER A 71 -3.48 19.87 5.16
N GLN A 72 -2.39 19.38 4.57
CA GLN A 72 -1.47 20.20 3.78
C GLN A 72 -2.07 20.74 2.48
N ILE A 73 -2.94 19.97 1.82
CA ILE A 73 -3.56 20.35 0.53
C ILE A 73 -4.72 21.32 0.72
N LEU A 74 -5.62 21.02 1.66
CA LEU A 74 -6.81 21.84 1.91
C LEU A 74 -6.49 23.03 2.82
N GLY A 75 -5.41 22.94 3.59
CA GLY A 75 -4.97 23.91 4.57
C GLY A 75 -5.74 23.78 5.89
N GLU A 76 -5.04 24.05 7.00
CA GLU A 76 -5.52 23.89 8.39
C GLU A 76 -6.86 24.59 8.68
N ARG A 77 -7.22 25.64 7.93
CA ARG A 77 -8.50 26.35 8.08
C ARG A 77 -9.69 25.56 7.56
N VAL A 78 -9.46 24.67 6.61
CA VAL A 78 -10.50 23.87 5.93
C VAL A 78 -10.49 22.47 6.51
N PHE A 79 -9.30 21.87 6.60
CA PHE A 79 -9.07 20.53 7.13
C PHE A 79 -7.86 20.61 8.07
N SER A 80 -8.09 20.40 9.37
CA SER A 80 -7.01 20.28 10.35
C SER A 80 -6.91 18.83 10.82
N ALA A 81 -5.70 18.34 11.03
CA ALA A 81 -5.44 17.02 11.58
C ALA A 81 -4.41 17.12 12.72
N GLU A 82 -4.81 16.69 13.91
CA GLU A 82 -3.94 16.56 15.09
C GLU A 82 -3.70 15.08 15.37
N LEU A 83 -2.43 14.68 15.40
CA LEU A 83 -2.04 13.28 15.54
C LEU A 83 -1.44 13.04 16.92
N ASP A 84 -1.98 12.05 17.63
CA ASP A 84 -1.48 11.58 18.91
C ASP A 84 -0.80 10.23 18.71
N TYR A 85 0.52 10.28 18.55
CA TYR A 85 1.39 9.11 18.43
C TYR A 85 1.85 8.55 19.80
N ASP A 86 1.65 9.28 20.89
CA ASP A 86 2.21 8.96 22.21
C ASP A 86 1.25 8.14 23.10
N SER A 87 0.02 7.93 22.63
CA SER A 87 -1.01 7.18 23.35
C SER A 87 -0.94 5.67 23.11
N ASP A 88 -1.44 4.88 24.07
CA ASP A 88 -1.53 3.41 23.95
C ASP A 88 -2.34 2.95 22.72
N ILE A 89 -3.20 3.84 22.19
CA ILE A 89 -3.94 3.67 20.95
C ILE A 89 -3.75 4.96 20.17
N GLU A 90 -2.83 4.94 19.19
CA GLU A 90 -2.58 6.08 18.33
C GLU A 90 -3.88 6.57 17.67
N THR A 91 -4.17 7.86 17.83
CA THR A 91 -5.40 8.49 17.30
C THR A 91 -5.09 9.76 16.52
N ALA A 92 -5.98 10.08 15.59
CA ALA A 92 -5.96 11.33 14.86
C ALA A 92 -7.30 12.03 15.05
N THR A 93 -7.27 13.29 15.46
CA THR A 93 -8.45 14.14 15.54
C THR A 93 -8.44 15.08 14.35
N ILE A 94 -9.51 15.07 13.56
CA ILE A 94 -9.67 15.98 12.44
C ILE A 94 -10.82 16.94 12.65
N ASP A 95 -10.63 18.18 12.24
CA ASP A 95 -11.68 19.19 12.15
C ASP A 95 -11.96 19.46 10.67
N PHE A 96 -13.16 19.09 10.22
CA PHE A 96 -13.58 19.21 8.82
C PHE A 96 -15.10 19.31 8.71
N SER A 97 -15.61 20.06 7.70
CA SER A 97 -17.06 20.18 7.44
C SER A 97 -17.90 20.63 8.65
N GLY A 98 -17.31 21.43 9.55
CA GLY A 98 -17.97 21.92 10.76
C GLY A 98 -18.13 20.89 11.87
N GLY A 99 -17.43 19.75 11.79
CA GLY A 99 -17.41 18.70 12.81
C GLY A 99 -16.00 18.26 13.16
N GLN A 100 -15.88 17.65 14.34
CA GLN A 100 -14.67 16.98 14.79
C GLN A 100 -14.85 15.47 14.66
N HIS A 101 -13.85 14.77 14.13
CA HIS A 101 -13.88 13.34 13.89
C HIS A 101 -12.60 12.68 14.39
N VAL A 102 -12.73 11.54 15.06
CA VAL A 102 -11.58 10.77 15.56
C VAL A 102 -11.37 9.53 14.71
N PHE A 103 -10.12 9.36 14.29
CA PHE A 103 -9.59 8.25 13.52
C PHE A 103 -8.60 7.47 14.39
N ARG A 104 -8.50 6.17 14.15
CA ARG A 104 -7.54 5.31 14.82
C ARG A 104 -6.45 4.92 13.84
N HIS A 105 -5.22 4.86 14.33
CA HIS A 105 -4.19 4.18 13.58
C HIS A 105 -4.47 2.68 13.59
N TYR A 106 -4.28 2.06 12.43
CA TYR A 106 -4.36 0.63 12.28
C TYR A 106 -3.07 0.15 11.65
N SER A 107 -2.56 -0.98 12.13
CA SER A 107 -1.36 -1.59 11.58
C SER A 107 -1.52 -1.88 10.08
N ILE A 108 -0.39 -1.81 9.38
CA ILE A 108 -0.29 -2.07 7.95
C ILE A 108 -1.02 -3.35 7.54
N GLY A 109 -1.78 -3.28 6.45
CA GLY A 109 -2.47 -4.44 5.88
C GLY A 109 -3.74 -4.88 6.60
N SER A 110 -4.12 -4.25 7.72
CA SER A 110 -5.34 -4.63 8.44
C SER A 110 -6.62 -4.16 7.74
N ALA A 111 -7.74 -4.85 8.00
CA ALA A 111 -9.07 -4.44 7.54
C ALA A 111 -9.52 -3.07 8.10
N GLY A 112 -8.86 -2.59 9.16
CA GLY A 112 -9.11 -1.28 9.74
C GLY A 112 -8.79 -0.14 8.78
N TYR A 113 -7.78 -0.30 7.91
CA TYR A 113 -7.42 0.72 6.91
C TYR A 113 -8.59 1.03 5.97
N SER A 114 -9.19 0.01 5.34
CA SER A 114 -10.30 0.20 4.40
C SER A 114 -11.53 0.82 5.07
N THR A 115 -11.77 0.49 6.35
CA THR A 115 -12.87 1.07 7.14
C THR A 115 -12.64 2.57 7.39
N GLU A 116 -11.44 2.95 7.80
CA GLU A 116 -11.10 4.36 8.03
C GLU A 116 -11.02 5.16 6.72
N PHE A 117 -10.52 4.55 5.64
CA PHE A 117 -10.51 5.17 4.32
C PHE A 117 -11.92 5.50 3.84
N ALA A 118 -12.87 4.54 3.94
CA ALA A 118 -14.26 4.78 3.57
C ALA A 118 -14.90 5.92 4.39
N ARG A 119 -14.52 6.03 5.67
CA ARG A 119 -14.95 7.15 6.53
C ARG A 119 -14.39 8.49 6.02
N ILE A 120 -13.11 8.55 5.64
CA ILE A 120 -12.51 9.76 5.07
C ILE A 120 -13.18 10.15 3.76
N GLU A 121 -13.36 9.20 2.85
CA GLU A 121 -14.02 9.45 1.56
C GLU A 121 -15.43 10.02 1.76
N HIS A 122 -16.20 9.44 2.69
CA HIS A 122 -17.51 9.96 3.04
C HIS A 122 -17.47 11.40 3.57
N LEU A 123 -16.54 11.70 4.47
CA LEU A 123 -16.38 13.06 5.01
C LEU A 123 -16.01 14.06 3.91
N LEU A 124 -15.05 13.72 3.06
CA LEU A 124 -14.63 14.57 1.93
C LEU A 124 -15.82 14.87 1.00
N LEU A 125 -16.65 13.88 0.70
CA LEU A 125 -17.87 14.05 -0.10
C LEU A 125 -18.86 15.04 0.54
N LEU A 126 -19.06 14.96 1.86
CA LEU A 126 -19.89 15.94 2.58
C LEU A 126 -19.29 17.35 2.52
N GLY A 127 -17.96 17.46 2.50
CA GLY A 127 -17.23 18.71 2.30
C GLY A 127 -17.17 19.20 0.85
N GLY A 128 -17.76 18.47 -0.10
CA GLY A 128 -17.78 18.85 -1.52
C GLY A 128 -16.52 18.46 -2.31
N TYR A 129 -15.73 17.52 -1.82
CA TYR A 129 -14.54 16.98 -2.48
C TYR A 129 -14.73 15.49 -2.78
N ALA A 130 -14.03 14.99 -3.79
CA ALA A 130 -13.91 13.56 -4.02
C ALA A 130 -12.43 13.20 -4.19
N LEU A 131 -12.04 12.15 -3.49
CA LEU A 131 -10.72 11.52 -3.57
C LEU A 131 -10.86 10.29 -4.48
N ARG A 132 -10.11 10.22 -5.57
CA ARG A 132 -10.13 9.07 -6.48
C ARG A 132 -8.75 8.44 -6.60
N VAL A 133 -8.72 7.13 -6.76
CA VAL A 133 -7.50 6.34 -6.95
C VAL A 133 -7.05 6.47 -8.41
N HIS A 134 -5.77 6.78 -8.62
CA HIS A 134 -5.14 6.71 -9.94
C HIS A 134 -4.93 5.24 -10.32
N ARG A 135 -5.56 4.79 -11.41
CA ARG A 135 -5.70 3.37 -11.74
C ARG A 135 -4.36 2.66 -11.95
N GLU A 136 -3.36 3.34 -12.51
CA GLU A 136 -2.03 2.75 -12.72
C GLU A 136 -1.30 2.45 -11.41
N SER A 137 -1.62 3.19 -10.33
CA SER A 137 -1.02 2.95 -9.01
C SER A 137 -1.57 1.72 -8.30
N MET A 138 -2.65 1.11 -8.82
CA MET A 138 -3.32 -0.02 -8.16
C MET A 138 -2.45 -1.29 -8.08
N LEU A 139 -1.48 -1.43 -8.98
CA LEU A 139 -0.56 -2.57 -9.03
C LEU A 139 0.81 -2.23 -8.42
N SER A 140 0.96 -1.05 -7.84
CA SER A 140 2.18 -0.60 -7.16
C SER A 140 2.04 -0.79 -5.64
N ASP A 141 3.18 -0.92 -4.99
CA ASP A 141 3.34 -0.77 -3.54
C ASP A 141 3.06 0.66 -3.03
N THR A 142 2.80 1.62 -3.92
CA THR A 142 2.37 2.98 -3.61
C THR A 142 1.01 3.26 -4.23
N LEU A 143 0.00 3.53 -3.41
CA LEU A 143 -1.30 4.00 -3.87
C LEU A 143 -1.25 5.51 -4.12
N SER A 144 -1.66 5.92 -5.31
CA SER A 144 -1.73 7.34 -5.68
C SER A 144 -3.18 7.78 -5.79
N PHE A 145 -3.51 8.88 -5.14
CA PHE A 145 -4.85 9.45 -5.12
C PHE A 145 -4.83 10.87 -5.67
N LEU A 146 -5.96 11.30 -6.23
CA LEU A 146 -6.19 12.68 -6.62
C LEU A 146 -7.39 13.22 -5.87
N LEU A 147 -7.17 14.27 -5.08
CA LEU A 147 -8.22 15.03 -4.42
C LEU A 147 -8.69 16.15 -5.36
N MET A 148 -9.99 16.25 -5.62
CA MET A 148 -10.56 17.37 -6.37
C MET A 148 -11.97 17.74 -5.90
N PRO A 149 -12.41 19.01 -6.05
CA PRO A 149 -13.80 19.39 -5.82
C PRO A 149 -14.75 18.53 -6.64
N LEU A 150 -15.85 18.08 -6.02
CA LEU A 150 -16.84 17.22 -6.65
C LEU A 150 -17.42 17.84 -7.92
N SER A 151 -17.60 19.16 -7.93
CA SER A 151 -18.08 19.90 -9.11
C SER A 151 -17.12 19.84 -10.29
N LYS A 152 -15.80 19.74 -10.07
CA LYS A 152 -14.82 19.56 -11.15
C LYS A 152 -14.85 18.13 -11.69
N TRP A 153 -14.98 17.11 -10.83
CA TRP A 153 -15.19 15.74 -11.27
C TRP A 153 -16.44 15.60 -12.14
N GLN A 154 -17.56 16.15 -11.68
CA GLN A 154 -18.82 16.15 -12.43
C GLN A 154 -18.69 16.85 -13.78
N ARG A 155 -17.97 17.98 -13.82
CA ARG A 155 -17.69 18.69 -15.07
C ARG A 155 -16.84 17.84 -16.03
N ALA A 156 -15.81 17.15 -15.54
CA ALA A 156 -14.98 16.28 -16.37
C ALA A 156 -15.78 15.10 -16.92
N GLU A 157 -16.60 14.44 -16.10
CA GLU A 157 -17.48 13.35 -16.53
C GLU A 157 -18.50 13.80 -17.60
N GLN A 158 -19.02 15.02 -17.48
CA GLN A 158 -19.92 15.59 -18.50
C GLN A 158 -19.19 15.91 -19.80
N GLN A 159 -17.94 16.36 -19.74
CA GLN A 159 -17.18 16.82 -20.90
C GLN A 159 -16.50 15.67 -21.66
N TYR A 160 -15.95 14.70 -20.93
CA TYR A 160 -15.13 13.60 -21.48
C TYR A 160 -15.82 12.24 -21.39
N GLY A 161 -16.92 12.14 -20.64
CA GLY A 161 -17.63 10.89 -20.38
C GLY A 161 -17.10 10.16 -19.14
N ALA A 162 -18.02 9.55 -18.40
CA ALA A 162 -17.69 8.80 -17.18
C ALA A 162 -16.68 7.66 -17.45
N GLU A 163 -16.85 6.94 -18.57
CA GLU A 163 -15.95 5.84 -18.95
C GLU A 163 -14.51 6.33 -19.12
N SER A 164 -14.29 7.41 -19.88
CA SER A 164 -12.96 8.01 -20.08
C SER A 164 -12.33 8.44 -18.76
N THR A 165 -13.11 9.09 -17.88
CA THR A 165 -12.58 9.46 -16.56
C THR A 165 -12.23 8.25 -15.69
N SER A 166 -13.03 7.17 -15.77
CA SER A 166 -12.84 5.93 -15.00
C SER A 166 -11.69 5.04 -15.50
N THR A 167 -11.22 5.28 -16.74
CA THR A 167 -9.99 4.68 -17.26
C THR A 167 -8.79 5.08 -16.41
N TYR A 168 -8.75 6.34 -15.97
CA TYR A 168 -7.61 6.88 -15.22
C TYR A 168 -7.86 6.96 -13.71
N PHE A 169 -9.09 7.29 -13.29
CA PHE A 169 -9.43 7.51 -11.89
C PHE A 169 -10.71 6.83 -11.48
N THR A 170 -10.65 6.03 -10.42
CA THR A 170 -11.82 5.29 -9.89
C THR A 170 -11.96 5.44 -8.38
N SER A 171 -13.09 4.99 -7.83
CA SER A 171 -13.29 4.95 -6.37
C SER A 171 -12.41 3.87 -5.74
N TYR A 172 -12.06 4.06 -4.48
CA TYR A 172 -11.26 3.06 -3.74
C TYR A 172 -12.02 1.75 -3.56
N GLU A 173 -13.35 1.77 -3.37
CA GLU A 173 -14.16 0.55 -3.26
C GLU A 173 -14.08 -0.34 -4.52
N SER A 174 -13.87 0.26 -5.68
CA SER A 174 -13.67 -0.48 -6.93
C SER A 174 -12.36 -1.29 -6.93
N LEU A 175 -11.38 -0.90 -6.10
CA LEU A 175 -10.13 -1.64 -5.88
C LEU A 175 -10.38 -2.98 -5.19
N SER A 176 -11.26 -3.01 -4.18
CA SER A 176 -11.58 -4.24 -3.45
C SER A 176 -12.18 -5.31 -4.35
N LEU A 177 -13.08 -4.92 -5.27
CA LEU A 177 -13.75 -5.85 -6.18
C LEU A 177 -12.81 -6.39 -7.27
N ALA A 178 -11.90 -5.56 -7.79
CA ALA A 178 -10.99 -5.99 -8.86
C ALA A 178 -9.90 -6.96 -8.37
N LEU A 179 -9.49 -6.88 -7.10
CA LEU A 179 -8.52 -7.80 -6.50
C LEU A 179 -9.15 -9.13 -6.10
N ASP A 180 -10.45 -9.14 -5.74
CA ASP A 180 -11.18 -10.37 -5.41
C ASP A 180 -11.44 -11.23 -6.67
N ASP A 181 -11.55 -10.63 -7.85
CA ASP A 181 -11.73 -11.33 -9.13
C ASP A 181 -10.44 -11.98 -9.69
N GLU A 182 -9.26 -11.64 -9.15
CA GLU A 182 -7.97 -12.22 -9.55
C GLU A 182 -7.50 -13.39 -8.67
N GLU A 183 -8.26 -13.81 -7.64
CA GLU A 183 -7.95 -15.08 -6.96
C GLU A 183 -8.15 -16.27 -7.92
N PRO A 184 -7.16 -17.18 -8.07
CA PRO A 184 -7.32 -18.33 -8.94
C PRO A 184 -8.32 -19.30 -8.30
N THR A 185 -9.59 -19.19 -8.70
CA THR A 185 -10.59 -20.23 -8.49
C THR A 185 -10.12 -21.52 -9.16
N THR A 186 -9.44 -22.35 -8.38
CA THR A 186 -9.17 -23.74 -8.70
C THR A 186 -10.42 -24.55 -8.43
N SER A 187 -11.35 -24.57 -9.39
CA SER A 187 -12.27 -25.68 -9.72
C SER A 187 -13.44 -25.16 -10.55
N ASP A 188 -13.48 -25.48 -11.84
CA ASP A 188 -14.32 -26.60 -12.27
C ASP A 188 -14.12 -26.96 -13.74
N THR A 189 -14.34 -28.23 -14.03
CA THR A 189 -14.07 -28.88 -15.30
C THR A 189 -15.33 -28.92 -16.17
N ARG A 190 -15.20 -28.53 -17.47
CA ARG A 190 -16.16 -28.66 -18.60
C ARG A 190 -17.37 -27.72 -18.55
N VAL A 191 -17.77 -27.02 -19.62
CA VAL A 191 -18.19 -27.52 -20.94
C VAL A 191 -18.04 -26.44 -22.05
N ASN A 192 -17.68 -26.90 -23.26
CA ASN A 192 -17.51 -26.17 -24.52
C ASN A 192 -18.69 -25.29 -25.00
N HIS A 193 -18.36 -24.20 -25.70
CA HIS A 193 -18.86 -23.92 -27.06
C HIS A 193 -17.94 -22.97 -27.87
N GLN A 194 -17.28 -23.53 -28.90
CA GLN A 194 -17.08 -23.05 -30.29
C GLN A 194 -17.80 -21.72 -30.66
N THR A 195 -17.30 -20.73 -31.43
CA THR A 195 -16.22 -20.55 -32.45
C THR A 195 -16.12 -19.02 -32.73
N SER A 196 -14.97 -18.39 -33.00
CA SER A 196 -14.52 -17.88 -34.33
C SER A 196 -13.35 -16.86 -34.15
N PRO A 197 -12.53 -16.60 -35.20
CA PRO A 197 -11.14 -16.19 -35.05
C PRO A 197 -10.92 -14.69 -35.24
N TYR A 198 -10.39 -14.03 -34.22
CA TYR A 198 -9.47 -12.90 -34.37
C TYR A 198 -8.42 -13.09 -33.28
N LEU A 199 -7.19 -13.46 -33.67
CA LEU A 199 -6.03 -13.40 -32.78
C LEU A 199 -5.78 -11.92 -32.45
N PRO A 200 -5.79 -11.49 -31.18
CA PRO A 200 -4.96 -10.37 -30.78
C PRO A 200 -3.51 -10.87 -30.77
N GLU A 201 -2.60 -10.04 -31.26
CA GLU A 201 -1.16 -10.28 -31.12
C GLU A 201 -0.81 -10.55 -29.66
N PRO A 202 0.16 -11.43 -29.36
CA PRO A 202 0.55 -11.69 -27.98
C PRO A 202 1.17 -10.42 -27.40
N ASP A 203 0.59 -9.90 -26.31
CA ASP A 203 1.11 -8.79 -25.51
C ASP A 203 2.62 -8.95 -25.31
N LEU A 204 3.39 -8.12 -26.01
CA LEU A 204 4.86 -8.08 -25.92
C LEU A 204 5.33 -7.86 -24.48
N LEU A 205 4.50 -7.18 -23.66
CA LEU A 205 4.70 -6.97 -22.22
C LEU A 205 4.66 -8.27 -21.42
N ASN A 206 3.68 -9.14 -21.67
CA ASN A 206 3.57 -10.43 -20.97
C ASN A 206 4.72 -11.38 -21.33
N VAL A 207 5.16 -11.39 -22.59
CA VAL A 207 6.32 -12.20 -23.01
C VAL A 207 7.62 -11.67 -22.41
N TRP A 208 7.77 -10.35 -22.27
CA TRP A 208 8.95 -9.74 -21.68
C TRP A 208 9.01 -9.95 -20.16
N MET A 209 7.88 -9.80 -19.45
CA MET A 209 7.80 -10.07 -17.99
C MET A 209 8.03 -11.54 -17.66
N VAL A 210 7.42 -12.47 -18.41
CA VAL A 210 7.64 -13.92 -18.21
C VAL A 210 9.10 -14.29 -18.44
N ARG A 211 9.75 -13.67 -19.44
CA ARG A 211 11.19 -13.85 -19.67
C ARG A 211 12.03 -13.22 -18.55
N ALA A 212 11.76 -12.01 -18.11
CA ALA A 212 12.50 -11.37 -17.01
C ALA A 212 12.40 -12.20 -15.71
N PHE A 213 11.21 -12.73 -15.40
CA PHE A 213 11.00 -13.58 -14.23
C PHE A 213 11.79 -14.91 -14.33
N LEU A 214 11.73 -15.59 -15.48
CA LEU A 214 12.45 -16.85 -15.70
C LEU A 214 13.98 -16.68 -15.71
N TRP A 215 14.48 -15.58 -16.27
CA TRP A 215 15.92 -15.40 -16.47
C TRP A 215 16.62 -14.64 -15.33
N CYS A 216 15.91 -13.78 -14.58
CA CYS A 216 16.52 -12.96 -13.52
C CYS A 216 16.06 -13.38 -12.11
N ALA A 217 14.76 -13.52 -11.88
CA ALA A 217 14.24 -13.79 -10.54
C ALA A 217 14.47 -15.25 -10.11
N LEU A 218 14.20 -16.20 -11.01
CA LEU A 218 14.33 -17.62 -10.72
C LEU A 218 15.73 -18.02 -10.23
N PRO A 219 16.85 -17.69 -10.92
CA PRO A 219 18.19 -18.11 -10.47
C PRO A 219 18.62 -17.45 -9.15
N VAL A 220 18.19 -16.22 -8.87
CA VAL A 220 18.47 -15.54 -7.58
C VAL A 220 17.74 -16.26 -6.45
N LEU A 221 16.48 -16.64 -6.66
CA LEU A 221 15.69 -17.38 -5.69
C LEU A 221 16.28 -18.77 -5.41
N THR A 222 16.73 -19.49 -6.45
CA THR A 222 17.37 -20.79 -6.27
C THR A 222 18.66 -20.68 -5.46
N MET A 223 19.49 -19.67 -5.74
CA MET A 223 20.73 -19.44 -4.99
C MET A 223 20.46 -19.07 -3.53
N PHE A 224 19.42 -18.28 -3.26
CA PHE A 224 18.99 -17.95 -1.91
C PHE A 224 18.53 -19.18 -1.13
N ILE A 225 17.70 -20.04 -1.75
CA ILE A 225 17.24 -21.29 -1.12
C ILE A 225 18.43 -22.22 -0.82
N ILE A 226 19.36 -22.38 -1.77
CA ILE A 226 20.57 -23.21 -1.57
C ILE A 226 21.42 -22.64 -0.42
N TYR A 227 21.59 -21.32 -0.35
CA TYR A 227 22.34 -20.67 0.72
C TYR A 227 21.71 -20.88 2.10
N VAL A 228 20.39 -20.72 2.22
CA VAL A 228 19.66 -20.95 3.47
C VAL A 228 19.73 -22.42 3.88
N LEU A 229 19.52 -23.36 2.96
CA LEU A 229 19.66 -24.80 3.24
C LEU A 229 21.08 -25.17 3.66
N TRP A 230 22.11 -24.57 3.05
CA TRP A 230 23.51 -24.79 3.44
C TRP A 230 23.82 -24.24 4.84
N GLY A 231 23.26 -23.08 5.19
CA GLY A 231 23.36 -22.49 6.54
C GLY A 231 22.69 -23.36 7.62
N VAL A 232 21.57 -24.01 7.29
CA VAL A 232 20.88 -24.95 8.19
C VAL A 232 21.64 -26.27 8.33
N LEU A 233 22.22 -26.78 7.23
CA LEU A 233 22.99 -28.03 7.24
C LEU A 233 24.36 -27.90 7.95
N THR A 234 24.95 -26.71 7.97
CA THR A 234 26.28 -26.48 8.60
C THR A 234 26.20 -26.03 10.06
N ARG A 235 25.03 -25.59 10.55
CA ARG A 235 24.74 -25.39 11.98
C ARG A 235 24.20 -26.67 12.63
N THR A 236 24.99 -27.73 12.63
CA THR A 236 24.79 -28.85 13.56
C THR A 236 25.73 -28.69 14.75
N GLU A 237 25.42 -27.76 15.65
CA GLU A 237 25.89 -27.91 17.03
C GLU A 237 25.11 -29.08 17.65
N PRO A 238 25.75 -29.96 18.44
CA PRO A 238 25.06 -31.07 19.07
C PRO A 238 23.98 -30.52 20.01
N LEU A 239 22.73 -30.91 19.75
CA LEU A 239 21.60 -30.61 20.64
C LEU A 239 21.96 -30.98 22.08
N PRO A 240 21.85 -30.06 23.05
CA PRO A 240 22.02 -30.39 24.45
C PRO A 240 20.95 -31.41 24.83
N THR A 241 21.39 -32.49 25.48
CA THR A 241 20.50 -33.54 25.99
C THR A 241 19.36 -32.92 26.79
N PRO A 242 18.11 -33.35 26.55
CA PRO A 242 16.95 -32.79 27.24
C PRO A 242 17.06 -33.09 28.74
N GLN A 243 17.22 -32.05 29.56
CA GLN A 243 17.06 -32.15 31.00
C GLN A 243 15.56 -32.05 31.35
N PRO A 244 15.09 -32.78 32.37
CA PRO A 244 13.70 -32.68 32.82
C PRO A 244 13.39 -31.27 33.34
N GLU A 245 12.17 -30.79 33.06
CA GLU A 245 11.69 -29.48 33.53
C GLU A 245 11.78 -29.39 35.06
N GLY A 246 12.46 -28.35 35.54
CA GLY A 246 12.62 -28.08 36.97
C GLY A 246 14.07 -27.83 37.42
N CYS A 247 15.09 -28.33 36.71
CA CYS A 247 16.49 -28.19 37.12
C CYS A 247 16.98 -26.72 37.12
N GLY A 248 16.48 -25.88 36.21
CA GLY A 248 16.85 -24.47 36.10
C GLY A 248 16.36 -23.59 37.27
N ASN A 249 15.35 -24.04 38.02
CA ASN A 249 14.76 -23.26 39.12
C ASN A 249 15.33 -23.61 40.51
N VAL A 250 16.14 -24.68 40.61
CA VAL A 250 16.71 -25.15 41.89
C VAL A 250 17.74 -24.16 42.45
N GLU A 251 18.53 -23.51 41.58
CA GLU A 251 19.48 -22.47 42.01
C GLU A 251 18.78 -21.23 42.54
N LYS A 252 17.67 -20.83 41.89
CA LYS A 252 16.93 -19.63 42.23
C LYS A 252 16.19 -19.77 43.56
N MET A 253 15.65 -20.97 43.84
CA MET A 253 14.86 -21.24 45.06
C MET A 253 15.67 -21.20 46.36
N HIS A 254 16.98 -21.43 46.31
CA HIS A 254 17.85 -21.49 47.50
C HIS A 254 18.86 -20.34 47.60
N SER A 255 18.75 -19.33 46.72
CA SER A 255 19.63 -18.16 46.67
C SER A 255 19.69 -17.33 47.97
N ASN A 256 18.69 -17.44 48.84
CA ASN A 256 18.59 -16.72 50.11
C ASN A 256 19.12 -17.49 51.33
N LEU A 257 19.67 -18.70 51.16
CA LEU A 257 20.20 -19.53 52.25
C LEU A 257 21.72 -19.39 52.36
N ARG A 258 22.27 -19.64 53.56
CA ARG A 258 23.73 -19.71 53.74
C ARG A 258 24.33 -20.79 52.81
N PRO A 259 25.47 -20.52 52.17
CA PRO A 259 25.98 -21.33 51.06
C PRO A 259 26.18 -22.80 51.44
N GLU A 260 26.66 -23.07 52.66
CA GLU A 260 26.89 -24.44 53.17
C GLU A 260 25.59 -25.27 53.28
N VAL A 261 24.45 -24.63 53.55
CA VAL A 261 23.14 -25.30 53.66
C VAL A 261 22.45 -25.37 52.30
N ALA A 262 22.62 -24.33 51.48
CA ALA A 262 22.07 -24.26 50.13
C ALA A 262 22.65 -25.36 49.23
N GLU A 263 23.96 -25.59 49.31
CA GLU A 263 24.65 -26.57 48.46
C GLU A 263 24.19 -28.01 48.74
N GLN A 264 23.99 -28.36 50.02
CA GLN A 264 23.51 -29.68 50.42
C GLN A 264 22.04 -29.92 50.02
N LEU A 265 21.19 -28.89 50.10
CA LEU A 265 19.79 -28.95 49.67
C LEU A 265 19.65 -29.01 48.15
N GLN A 266 20.45 -28.23 47.41
CA GLN A 266 20.47 -28.24 45.95
C GLN A 266 20.95 -29.59 45.41
N ALA A 267 21.99 -30.18 46.01
CA ALA A 267 22.50 -31.50 45.62
C ALA A 267 21.46 -32.61 45.83
N ASN A 268 20.72 -32.58 46.95
CA ASN A 268 19.65 -33.54 47.23
C ASN A 268 18.45 -33.37 46.29
N MET A 269 18.05 -32.14 45.97
CA MET A 269 16.96 -31.89 45.02
C MET A 269 17.32 -32.27 43.59
N ARG A 270 18.52 -31.91 43.12
CA ARG A 270 19.02 -32.32 41.79
C ARG A 270 19.02 -33.84 41.63
N LYS A 271 19.45 -34.57 42.67
CA LYS A 271 19.41 -36.04 42.71
C LYS A 271 18.00 -36.60 42.68
N SER A 272 17.04 -35.96 43.37
CA SER A 272 15.63 -36.40 43.38
C SER A 272 14.91 -36.15 42.05
N LEU A 273 15.28 -35.09 41.35
CA LEU A 273 14.71 -34.69 40.05
C LEU A 273 15.38 -35.40 38.86
N GLY A 274 16.41 -36.22 39.11
CA GLY A 274 17.16 -36.89 38.05
C GLY A 274 17.99 -35.93 37.18
N CYS A 275 18.26 -34.72 37.67
CA CYS A 275 19.17 -33.78 37.03
C CYS A 275 20.59 -34.37 37.09
N LYS A 276 21.30 -34.39 35.95
CA LYS A 276 22.74 -34.70 35.92
C LYS A 276 23.57 -33.49 36.29
#